data_AF-A0A954ZMU2-F1
#
_entry.id   AF-A0A954ZMU2-F1
#
_cell.length_a   1.000
_cell.length_b   1.000
_cell.length_c   1.000
_cell.angle_alpha   90.00
_cell.angle_beta   90.00
_cell.angle_gamma   90.00
#
_symmetry.space_group_name_H-M   'P 1'
#
loop_
_entity.id
_entity.type
_entity.pdbx_description
1 polymer ?
#
loop_
_entity_poly.entity_id
_entity_poly.type
_entity_poly.pdbx_seq_one_letter_code
_entity_poly.pdbx_strand_id
1 'polypeptide(L)'
;MDDSMLYGYPESIWEIARAYLVGGLPVLLAALAGAVVGAVVLGKRGKPALLMTIAFLILFLAQIGFAFGHAALMHAIWNGEVLPERQRFLSMTLGYGLQGAQIVSLGLLAVAALGWRGRSAEVAAASGQAVQAGAWPVVGDVSLQPISKGLYITLIFGANLVAMLMLIPSYAILFSRDKDLVFVSLGLSCSSWVFSAVAVVMGCVLHYKLWATLQDGNVRTTPGKAVGFLFIPFFNLYWIFQSLYGWAVDFNRYIAERGIAAKRAPAGLVLTVCILGVIPYVNIVAWPLTFTFMWIHFSRAISGANAIRAMRARQVMAQVNG
;
A
#
# COMPACT_ATOMS: atom_id res chain seq x y z
N MET A 1 9.73 -24.46 -47.49
CA MET A 1 8.65 -23.74 -46.79
C MET A 1 9.39 -22.84 -45.82
N ASP A 2 9.35 -21.54 -46.04
CA ASP A 2 10.19 -20.58 -45.33
C ASP A 2 9.73 -20.49 -43.87
N ASP A 3 10.60 -20.85 -42.92
CA ASP A 3 10.31 -20.85 -41.47
C ASP A 3 9.91 -19.46 -40.94
N SER A 4 10.13 -18.41 -41.74
CA SER A 4 9.71 -17.03 -41.47
C SER A 4 8.18 -16.85 -41.44
N MET A 5 7.39 -17.73 -42.08
CA MET A 5 5.92 -17.60 -42.11
C MET A 5 5.19 -18.25 -40.93
N LEU A 6 5.83 -19.12 -40.15
CA LEU A 6 5.15 -19.90 -39.11
C LEU A 6 4.99 -19.16 -37.78
N TYR A 7 5.72 -18.05 -37.56
CA TYR A 7 5.70 -17.31 -36.29
C TYR A 7 5.42 -15.81 -36.38
N GLY A 8 5.04 -15.29 -37.56
CA GLY A 8 4.50 -13.93 -37.71
C GLY A 8 5.24 -12.87 -36.88
N TYR A 9 6.56 -12.87 -36.95
CA TYR A 9 7.35 -12.01 -36.08
C TYR A 9 7.27 -10.56 -36.60
N PRO A 10 7.06 -9.57 -35.72
CA PRO A 10 6.98 -8.17 -36.13
C PRO A 10 8.26 -7.74 -36.88
N GLU A 11 8.09 -7.21 -38.08
CA GLU A 11 9.20 -6.90 -39.01
C GLU A 11 9.98 -5.65 -38.58
N SER A 12 9.49 -4.88 -37.61
CA SER A 12 10.12 -3.63 -37.19
C SER A 12 10.31 -3.51 -35.68
N ILE A 13 11.40 -2.85 -35.28
CA ILE A 13 11.67 -2.42 -33.90
C ILE A 13 10.46 -1.68 -33.30
N TRP A 14 9.75 -0.90 -34.13
CA TRP A 14 8.58 -0.15 -33.73
C TRP A 14 7.44 -1.05 -33.25
N GLU A 15 7.15 -2.13 -33.94
CA GLU A 15 6.08 -3.06 -33.57
C GLU A 15 6.40 -3.80 -32.27
N ILE A 16 7.66 -4.22 -32.09
CA ILE A 16 8.13 -4.81 -30.84
C ILE A 16 8.00 -3.80 -29.69
N ALA A 17 8.50 -2.57 -29.89
CA ALA A 17 8.42 -1.52 -28.87
C ALA A 17 6.96 -1.19 -28.52
N ARG A 18 6.08 -1.10 -29.52
CA ARG A 18 4.65 -0.89 -29.32
C ARG A 18 4.03 -1.99 -28.47
N ALA A 19 4.35 -3.26 -28.73
CA ALA A 19 3.85 -4.38 -27.93
C ALA A 19 4.29 -4.26 -26.45
N TYR A 20 5.55 -3.91 -26.20
CA TYR A 20 6.06 -3.66 -24.84
C TYR A 20 5.40 -2.47 -24.16
N LEU A 21 5.19 -1.37 -24.87
CA LEU A 21 4.50 -0.18 -24.34
C LEU A 21 3.04 -0.46 -24.02
N VAL A 22 2.35 -1.22 -24.87
CA VAL A 22 0.96 -1.64 -24.65
C VAL A 22 0.86 -2.59 -23.45
N GLY A 23 1.75 -3.58 -23.34
CA GLY A 23 1.82 -4.46 -22.17
C GLY A 23 2.20 -3.73 -20.87
N GLY A 24 3.03 -2.68 -20.98
CA GLY A 24 3.43 -1.81 -19.88
C GLY A 24 2.49 -0.63 -19.60
N LEU A 25 1.37 -0.51 -20.33
CA LEU A 25 0.48 0.64 -20.26
C LEU A 25 -0.01 0.95 -18.83
N PRO A 26 -0.39 -0.02 -17.99
CA PRO A 26 -0.81 0.27 -16.61
C PRO A 26 0.28 0.98 -15.80
N VAL A 27 1.55 0.58 -15.96
CA VAL A 27 2.68 1.18 -15.25
C VAL A 27 2.98 2.58 -15.76
N LEU A 28 2.94 2.78 -17.08
CA LEU A 28 3.10 4.09 -17.71
C LEU A 28 2.02 5.08 -17.25
N LEU A 29 0.76 4.64 -17.22
CA LEU A 29 -0.36 5.45 -16.74
C LEU A 29 -0.22 5.77 -15.25
N ALA A 30 0.23 4.81 -14.42
CA ALA A 30 0.49 5.05 -13.00
C ALA A 30 1.62 6.07 -12.76
N ALA A 31 2.72 5.96 -13.51
CA ALA A 31 3.82 6.91 -13.43
C ALA A 31 3.39 8.31 -13.88
N LEU A 32 2.65 8.41 -14.99
CA LEU A 32 2.11 9.67 -15.49
C LEU A 32 1.13 10.30 -14.50
N ALA A 33 0.21 9.51 -13.93
CA ALA A 33 -0.71 9.97 -12.89
C ALA A 33 0.03 10.47 -11.66
N GLY A 34 1.09 9.78 -11.22
CA GLY A 34 1.97 10.22 -10.13
C GLY A 34 2.63 11.57 -10.41
N ALA A 35 3.13 11.77 -11.64
CA ALA A 35 3.70 13.05 -12.07
C ALA A 35 2.65 14.17 -12.08
N VAL A 36 1.45 13.92 -12.61
CA VAL A 36 0.34 14.89 -12.63
C VAL A 36 -0.08 15.27 -11.22
N VAL A 37 -0.24 14.29 -10.32
CA VAL A 37 -0.58 14.55 -8.91
C VAL A 37 0.52 15.39 -8.25
N GLY A 38 1.79 15.06 -8.49
CA GLY A 38 2.91 15.86 -8.01
C GLY A 38 2.87 17.30 -8.51
N ALA A 39 2.60 17.51 -9.79
CA ALA A 39 2.51 18.83 -10.41
C ALA A 39 1.32 19.64 -9.87
N VAL A 40 0.16 19.02 -9.69
CA VAL A 40 -1.02 19.67 -9.09
C VAL A 40 -0.75 20.06 -7.63
N VAL A 41 -0.01 19.24 -6.89
CA VAL A 41 0.33 19.51 -5.48
C VAL A 41 1.50 20.50 -5.35
N LEU A 42 2.25 20.76 -6.43
CA LEU A 42 3.41 21.66 -6.49
C LEU A 42 3.08 23.05 -5.92
N GLY A 43 1.95 23.63 -6.34
CA GLY A 43 1.50 24.95 -5.90
C GLY A 43 1.19 25.04 -4.41
N LYS A 44 1.00 23.90 -3.73
CA LYS A 44 0.69 23.84 -2.28
C LYS A 44 1.87 23.40 -1.43
N ARG A 45 2.88 22.75 -2.01
CA ARG A 45 3.90 22.02 -1.23
C ARG A 45 5.34 22.24 -1.67
N GLY A 46 5.63 23.05 -2.69
CA GLY A 46 6.98 23.47 -3.03
C GLY A 46 7.93 22.34 -3.43
N LYS A 47 9.07 22.20 -2.74
CA LYS A 47 10.21 21.34 -3.15
C LYS A 47 9.92 19.81 -3.14
N PRO A 48 9.24 19.21 -2.14
CA PRO A 48 8.93 17.78 -2.14
C PRO A 48 8.02 17.36 -3.29
N ALA A 49 7.03 18.18 -3.63
CA ALA A 49 6.14 17.91 -4.75
C ALA A 49 6.90 17.97 -6.09
N LEU A 50 7.89 18.87 -6.20
CA LEU A 50 8.75 18.98 -7.37
C LEU A 50 9.59 17.72 -7.54
N LEU A 51 10.27 17.28 -6.47
CA LEU A 51 11.08 16.07 -6.49
C LEU A 51 10.24 14.84 -6.83
N MET A 52 9.01 14.75 -6.29
CA MET A 52 8.10 13.65 -6.60
C MET A 52 7.68 13.67 -8.08
N THR A 53 7.34 14.85 -8.62
CA THR A 53 6.99 15.02 -10.04
C THR A 53 8.14 14.61 -10.95
N ILE A 54 9.35 15.08 -10.64
CA ILE A 54 10.57 14.76 -11.39
C ILE A 54 10.84 13.25 -11.32
N ALA A 55 10.74 12.63 -10.15
CA ALA A 55 10.95 11.19 -9.99
C ALA A 55 9.97 10.37 -10.84
N PHE A 56 8.69 10.74 -10.85
CA PHE A 56 7.68 10.05 -11.67
C PHE A 56 7.89 10.26 -13.17
N LEU A 57 8.31 11.46 -13.59
CA LEU A 57 8.67 11.72 -14.99
C LEU A 57 9.90 10.91 -15.42
N ILE A 58 10.93 10.82 -14.57
CA ILE A 58 12.11 9.98 -14.83
C ILE A 58 11.70 8.51 -14.96
N LEU A 59 10.85 8.01 -14.05
CA LEU A 59 10.34 6.64 -14.13
C LEU A 59 9.54 6.38 -15.41
N PHE A 60 8.67 7.33 -15.80
CA PHE A 60 7.90 7.25 -17.04
C PHE A 60 8.81 7.20 -18.28
N LEU A 61 9.78 8.12 -18.37
CA LEU A 61 10.73 8.18 -19.48
C LEU A 61 11.65 6.97 -19.52
N ALA A 62 12.11 6.49 -18.37
CA ALA A 62 12.92 5.27 -18.26
C ALA A 62 12.17 4.05 -18.79
N GLN A 63 10.85 3.98 -18.55
CA GLN A 63 10.03 2.87 -19.05
C GLN A 63 9.87 2.90 -20.58
N ILE A 64 9.72 4.10 -21.16
CA ILE A 64 9.71 4.27 -22.61
C ILE A 64 11.07 3.86 -23.19
N GLY A 65 12.16 4.39 -22.65
CA GLY A 65 13.53 4.07 -23.09
C GLY A 65 13.84 2.57 -23.00
N PHE A 66 13.38 1.92 -21.93
CA PHE A 66 13.53 0.47 -21.77
C PHE A 66 12.75 -0.31 -22.84
N ALA A 67 11.51 0.07 -23.15
CA ALA A 67 10.73 -0.59 -24.19
C ALA A 67 11.43 -0.54 -25.55
N PHE A 68 12.01 0.60 -25.92
CA PHE A 68 12.78 0.74 -27.16
C PHE A 68 14.12 0.00 -27.12
N GLY A 69 14.85 0.07 -26.01
CA GLY A 69 16.12 -0.66 -25.86
C GLY A 69 15.93 -2.18 -25.93
N HIS A 70 14.88 -2.69 -25.30
CA HIS A 70 14.52 -4.10 -25.37
C HIS A 70 14.06 -4.50 -26.77
N ALA A 71 13.28 -3.65 -27.45
CA ALA A 71 12.84 -3.90 -28.82
C ALA A 71 14.01 -3.96 -29.80
N ALA A 72 14.96 -3.02 -29.72
CA ALA A 72 16.15 -2.99 -30.55
C ALA A 72 17.02 -4.23 -30.32
N LEU A 73 17.18 -4.64 -29.06
CA LEU A 73 17.90 -5.86 -28.72
C LEU A 73 17.23 -7.11 -29.30
N MET A 74 15.91 -7.26 -29.12
CA MET A 74 15.19 -8.43 -29.63
C MET A 74 15.23 -8.50 -31.15
N HIS A 75 15.16 -7.36 -31.83
CA HIS A 75 15.34 -7.26 -33.26
C HIS A 75 16.76 -7.69 -33.70
N ALA A 76 17.81 -7.26 -32.98
CA ALA A 76 19.18 -7.69 -33.24
C ALA A 76 19.37 -9.21 -33.05
N ILE A 77 18.87 -9.77 -31.94
CA ILE A 77 18.89 -11.23 -31.68
C ILE A 77 18.21 -11.99 -32.83
N TRP A 78 17.07 -11.48 -33.30
CA TRP A 78 16.27 -12.14 -34.32
C TRP A 78 16.93 -12.14 -35.70
N ASN A 79 17.60 -11.05 -36.07
CA ASN A 79 18.33 -10.94 -37.34
C ASN A 79 19.63 -11.76 -37.37
N GLY A 80 19.80 -12.67 -36.41
CA GLY A 80 20.98 -13.53 -36.33
C GLY A 80 22.24 -12.80 -35.91
N GLU A 81 22.14 -11.57 -35.40
CA GLU A 81 23.28 -10.92 -34.78
C GLU A 81 23.62 -11.71 -33.53
N VAL A 82 24.77 -12.40 -33.58
CA VAL A 82 25.30 -13.15 -32.45
C VAL A 82 25.77 -12.15 -31.41
N LEU A 83 24.84 -11.65 -30.62
CA LEU A 83 25.17 -10.81 -29.48
C LEU A 83 25.97 -11.67 -28.50
N PRO A 84 27.19 -11.23 -28.11
CA PRO A 84 27.99 -11.90 -27.10
C PRO A 84 27.15 -12.24 -25.88
N GLU A 85 27.38 -13.39 -25.26
CA GLU A 85 26.63 -13.89 -24.10
C GLU A 85 26.50 -12.83 -22.98
N ARG A 86 27.55 -12.01 -22.82
CA ARG A 86 27.59 -10.86 -21.90
C ARG A 86 26.48 -9.84 -22.16
N GLN A 87 26.11 -9.56 -23.41
CA GLN A 87 25.08 -8.58 -23.77
C GLN A 87 23.66 -9.12 -23.54
N ARG A 88 23.44 -10.43 -23.77
CA ARG A 88 22.17 -11.11 -23.43
C ARG A 88 21.92 -11.15 -21.93
N PHE A 89 22.97 -11.45 -21.16
CA PHE A 89 22.89 -11.41 -19.70
C PHE A 89 22.64 -9.99 -19.19
N LEU A 90 23.33 -8.99 -19.76
CA LEU A 90 23.17 -7.59 -19.38
C LEU A 90 21.74 -7.10 -19.62
N SER A 91 21.10 -7.47 -20.73
CA SER A 91 19.74 -7.02 -21.04
C SER A 91 18.68 -7.63 -20.13
N MET A 92 18.78 -8.93 -19.83
CA MET A 92 17.91 -9.59 -18.86
C MET A 92 18.09 -8.96 -17.47
N THR A 93 19.35 -8.74 -17.06
CA THR A 93 19.68 -8.11 -15.78
C THR A 93 19.15 -6.68 -15.69
N LEU A 94 19.24 -5.90 -16.77
CA LEU A 94 18.68 -4.55 -16.85
C LEU A 94 17.15 -4.55 -16.80
N GLY A 95 16.49 -5.52 -17.44
CA GLY A 95 15.03 -5.65 -17.40
C GLY A 95 14.49 -6.01 -16.02
N TYR A 96 15.05 -7.04 -15.39
CA TYR A 96 14.67 -7.40 -14.02
C TYR A 96 15.11 -6.34 -13.00
N GLY A 97 16.26 -5.71 -13.21
CA GLY A 97 16.76 -4.61 -12.38
C GLY A 97 15.86 -3.38 -12.43
N LEU A 98 15.33 -3.01 -13.61
CA LEU A 98 14.40 -1.89 -13.75
C LEU A 98 13.05 -2.20 -13.08
N GLN A 99 12.52 -3.42 -13.23
CA GLN A 99 11.31 -3.83 -12.52
C GLN A 99 11.51 -3.85 -10.98
N GLY A 100 12.66 -4.34 -10.52
CA GLY A 100 13.04 -4.29 -9.11
C GLY A 100 13.13 -2.84 -8.60
N ALA A 101 13.78 -1.96 -9.35
CA ALA A 101 13.89 -0.54 -9.02
C ALA A 101 12.52 0.16 -8.98
N GLN A 102 11.57 -0.24 -9.82
CA GLN A 102 10.19 0.28 -9.81
C GLN A 102 9.43 -0.12 -8.56
N ILE A 103 9.50 -1.40 -8.17
CA ILE A 103 8.88 -1.90 -6.94
C ILE A 103 9.48 -1.20 -5.72
N VAL A 104 10.81 -1.05 -5.68
CA VAL A 104 11.51 -0.33 -4.60
C VAL A 104 11.13 1.14 -4.59
N SER A 105 11.03 1.80 -5.75
CA SER A 105 10.65 3.21 -5.84
C SER A 105 9.21 3.45 -5.37
N LEU A 106 8.26 2.59 -5.76
CA LEU A 106 6.88 2.64 -5.26
C LEU A 106 6.82 2.38 -3.75
N GLY A 107 7.60 1.43 -3.24
CA GLY A 107 7.72 1.14 -1.82
C GLY A 107 8.30 2.31 -1.02
N LEU A 108 9.41 2.89 -1.48
CA LEU A 108 10.03 4.07 -0.87
C LEU A 108 9.12 5.30 -0.93
N LEU A 109 8.31 5.43 -1.99
CA LEU A 109 7.34 6.52 -2.13
C LEU A 109 6.15 6.34 -1.20
N ALA A 110 5.67 5.11 -1.01
CA ALA A 110 4.70 4.80 0.04
C ALA A 110 5.27 5.09 1.43
N VAL A 111 6.51 4.69 1.70
CA VAL A 111 7.21 4.97 2.96
C VAL A 111 7.44 6.46 3.16
N ALA A 112 7.79 7.23 2.12
CA ALA A 112 7.97 8.67 2.20
C ALA A 112 6.62 9.38 2.41
N ALA A 113 5.54 8.93 1.75
CA ALA A 113 4.20 9.44 1.97
C ALA A 113 3.68 9.14 3.39
N LEU A 114 4.05 7.99 3.95
CA LEU A 114 3.71 7.58 5.32
C LEU A 114 4.64 8.16 6.40
N GLY A 115 5.89 8.45 6.04
CA GLY A 115 6.98 8.84 6.92
C GLY A 115 7.32 10.32 6.91
N TRP A 116 6.68 11.14 6.06
CA TRP A 116 6.91 12.59 6.03
C TRP A 116 6.42 13.28 7.31
N ARG A 117 7.34 13.32 8.28
CA ARG A 117 7.28 13.84 9.65
C ARG A 117 7.33 15.37 9.78
N GLY A 118 7.05 16.13 8.71
CA GLY A 118 7.21 17.59 8.72
C GLY A 118 6.37 18.33 9.77
N ARG A 119 5.21 17.78 10.18
CA ARG A 119 4.42 18.32 11.31
C ARG A 119 4.55 17.54 12.60
N SER A 120 4.99 16.28 12.56
CA SER A 120 4.99 15.39 13.72
C SER A 120 6.06 15.76 14.74
N ALA A 121 7.20 16.29 14.29
CA ALA A 121 8.29 16.70 15.18
C ALA A 121 7.98 18.02 15.91
N GLU A 122 7.42 19.01 15.22
CA GLU A 122 6.92 20.25 15.84
C GLU A 122 5.76 19.96 16.80
N VAL A 123 4.83 19.09 16.40
CA VAL A 123 3.73 18.63 17.28
C VAL A 123 4.24 17.83 18.48
N ALA A 124 5.27 16.98 18.32
CA ALA A 124 5.84 16.23 19.42
C ALA A 124 6.54 17.16 20.43
N ALA A 125 7.29 18.16 19.93
CA ALA A 125 7.92 19.18 20.77
C ALA A 125 6.87 20.04 21.51
N ALA A 126 5.82 20.48 20.83
CA ALA A 126 4.70 21.21 21.43
C ALA A 126 3.93 20.36 22.46
N SER A 127 3.73 19.06 22.18
CA SER A 127 3.06 18.14 23.11
C SER A 127 3.89 17.89 24.37
N GLY A 128 5.23 17.83 24.28
CA GLY A 128 6.12 17.70 25.44
C GLY A 128 6.03 18.88 26.40
N GLN A 129 5.87 20.11 25.87
CA GLN A 129 5.65 21.31 26.68
C GLN A 129 4.25 21.36 27.28
N ALA A 130 3.21 20.90 26.57
CA ALA A 130 1.85 20.82 27.11
C ALA A 130 1.72 19.84 28.29
N VAL A 131 2.38 18.66 28.22
CA VAL A 131 2.41 17.68 29.33
C VAL A 131 3.04 18.27 30.58
N GLN A 132 4.09 19.10 30.46
CA GLN A 132 4.74 19.73 31.61
C GLN A 132 3.88 20.81 32.28
N ALA A 133 2.90 21.38 31.58
CA ALA A 133 2.04 22.45 32.08
C ALA A 133 0.75 21.96 32.77
N GLY A 134 0.55 20.64 32.94
CA GLY A 134 -0.70 20.08 33.48
C GLY A 134 -1.91 20.25 32.55
N ALA A 135 -1.71 20.84 31.38
CA ALA A 135 -2.67 20.83 30.28
C ALA A 135 -2.64 19.44 29.65
N TRP A 136 -3.81 18.85 29.42
CA TRP A 136 -3.90 17.64 28.60
C TRP A 136 -3.10 17.86 27.33
N PRO A 137 -2.10 17.01 27.00
CA PRO A 137 -1.41 17.16 25.74
C PRO A 137 -2.47 17.04 24.66
N VAL A 138 -2.72 18.16 23.99
CA VAL A 138 -3.33 18.14 22.67
C VAL A 138 -2.31 17.41 21.82
N VAL A 139 -2.37 16.07 21.83
CA VAL A 139 -1.65 15.21 20.90
C VAL A 139 -1.98 15.78 19.54
N GLY A 140 -1.01 16.48 18.95
CA GLY A 140 -1.32 17.62 18.09
C GLY A 140 -2.25 17.23 16.98
N ASP A 141 -3.29 18.06 16.83
CA ASP A 141 -4.22 18.04 15.71
C ASP A 141 -4.66 16.61 15.34
N VAL A 142 -4.92 15.73 16.33
CA VAL A 142 -5.75 14.55 16.07
C VAL A 142 -7.10 15.11 15.66
N SER A 143 -7.27 15.26 14.36
CA SER A 143 -8.45 15.89 13.81
C SER A 143 -9.66 15.20 14.44
N LEU A 144 -10.47 15.99 15.16
CA LEU A 144 -11.73 15.52 15.75
C LEU A 144 -12.72 15.10 14.64
N GLN A 145 -12.36 15.36 13.39
CA GLN A 145 -13.03 14.89 12.20
C GLN A 145 -13.23 13.36 12.24
N PRO A 146 -14.44 12.89 11.88
CA PRO A 146 -14.74 11.48 11.84
C PRO A 146 -13.89 10.77 10.77
N ILE A 147 -13.47 9.55 11.07
CA ILE A 147 -12.82 8.64 10.13
C ILE A 147 -13.88 8.17 9.12
N SER A 148 -13.67 8.43 7.83
CA SER A 148 -14.58 8.01 6.76
C SER A 148 -14.60 6.49 6.61
N LYS A 149 -15.67 5.86 7.09
CA LYS A 149 -15.83 4.40 7.04
C LYS A 149 -15.85 3.87 5.61
N GLY A 150 -16.66 4.48 4.74
CA GLY A 150 -16.80 4.06 3.35
C GLY A 150 -15.48 4.12 2.59
N LEU A 151 -14.74 5.23 2.72
CA LEU A 151 -13.46 5.39 2.05
C LEU A 151 -12.44 4.30 2.42
N TYR A 152 -12.22 4.07 3.71
CA TYR A 152 -11.24 3.08 4.17
C TYR A 152 -11.67 1.66 3.84
N ILE A 153 -12.93 1.31 4.07
CA ILE A 153 -13.42 -0.03 3.78
C ILE A 153 -13.35 -0.31 2.27
N THR A 154 -13.83 0.61 1.43
CA THR A 154 -13.77 0.43 -0.03
C THR A 154 -12.33 0.35 -0.52
N LEU A 155 -11.41 1.18 -0.03
CA LEU A 155 -10.02 1.11 -0.50
C LEU A 155 -9.26 -0.10 0.02
N ILE A 156 -9.49 -0.56 1.26
CA ILE A 156 -8.80 -1.73 1.81
C ILE A 156 -9.34 -3.02 1.18
N PHE A 157 -10.67 -3.19 1.21
CA PHE A 157 -11.30 -4.44 0.79
C PHE A 157 -11.59 -4.47 -0.70
N GLY A 158 -12.01 -3.35 -1.28
CA GLY A 158 -12.25 -3.24 -2.72
C GLY A 158 -10.95 -3.36 -3.53
N ALA A 159 -9.86 -2.73 -3.10
CA ALA A 159 -8.58 -2.90 -3.81
C ALA A 159 -8.04 -4.33 -3.70
N ASN A 160 -8.16 -4.99 -2.53
CA ASN A 160 -7.81 -6.41 -2.42
C ASN A 160 -8.69 -7.32 -3.28
N LEU A 161 -9.99 -7.02 -3.41
CA LEU A 161 -10.89 -7.77 -4.28
C LEU A 161 -10.48 -7.63 -5.75
N VAL A 162 -10.19 -6.41 -6.20
CA VAL A 162 -9.68 -6.14 -7.57
C VAL A 162 -8.35 -6.86 -7.80
N ALA A 163 -7.43 -6.80 -6.83
CA ALA A 163 -6.16 -7.52 -6.89
C ALA A 163 -6.40 -9.03 -7.10
N MET A 164 -7.30 -9.64 -6.33
CA MET A 164 -7.63 -11.06 -6.52
C MET A 164 -8.22 -11.39 -7.89
N LEU A 165 -9.15 -10.56 -8.38
CA LEU A 165 -9.76 -10.75 -9.70
C LEU A 165 -8.72 -10.67 -10.83
N MET A 166 -7.61 -9.96 -10.62
CA MET A 166 -6.49 -9.92 -11.56
C MET A 166 -5.51 -11.09 -11.35
N LEU A 167 -5.28 -11.49 -10.10
CA LEU A 167 -4.28 -12.48 -9.74
C LEU A 167 -4.71 -13.92 -10.12
N ILE A 168 -5.99 -14.25 -9.97
CA ILE A 168 -6.53 -15.57 -10.33
C ILE A 168 -6.28 -15.91 -11.82
N PRO A 169 -6.73 -15.09 -12.80
CA PRO A 169 -6.48 -15.36 -14.21
C PRO A 169 -4.98 -15.29 -14.54
N SER A 170 -4.22 -14.40 -13.88
CA SER A 170 -2.77 -14.35 -14.03
C SER A 170 -2.12 -15.71 -13.73
N TYR A 171 -2.44 -16.33 -12.60
CA TYR A 171 -1.93 -17.66 -12.26
C TYR A 171 -2.48 -18.74 -13.18
N ALA A 172 -3.76 -18.70 -13.55
CA ALA A 172 -4.35 -19.68 -14.46
C ALA A 172 -3.62 -19.70 -15.81
N ILE A 173 -3.26 -18.54 -16.35
CA ILE A 173 -2.45 -18.39 -17.57
C ILE A 173 -1.03 -18.94 -17.35
N LEU A 174 -0.41 -18.69 -16.20
CA LEU A 174 0.94 -19.20 -15.92
C LEU A 174 0.98 -20.74 -15.93
N PHE A 175 -0.12 -21.39 -15.52
CA PHE A 175 -0.24 -22.85 -15.52
C PHE A 175 -0.72 -23.45 -16.85
N SER A 176 -1.25 -22.65 -17.79
CA SER A 176 -1.73 -23.17 -19.09
C SER A 176 -0.59 -23.64 -20.02
N ARG A 177 0.68 -23.38 -19.66
CA ARG A 177 1.90 -23.62 -20.46
C ARG A 177 1.90 -22.92 -21.83
N ASP A 178 0.98 -21.99 -22.04
CA ASP A 178 0.94 -21.14 -23.22
C ASP A 178 1.98 -20.03 -23.09
N LYS A 179 3.03 -20.10 -23.92
CA LYS A 179 4.15 -19.15 -23.89
C LYS A 179 3.74 -17.77 -24.37
N ASP A 180 2.72 -17.66 -25.22
CA ASP A 180 2.30 -16.40 -25.84
C ASP A 180 1.59 -15.51 -24.83
N LEU A 181 0.96 -16.12 -23.82
CA LEU A 181 0.21 -15.42 -22.77
C LEU A 181 1.06 -15.08 -21.53
N VAL A 182 2.34 -15.44 -21.48
CA VAL A 182 3.21 -15.18 -20.32
C VAL A 182 3.28 -13.68 -20.00
N PHE A 183 3.37 -12.82 -21.01
CA PHE A 183 3.40 -11.37 -20.81
C PHE A 183 2.08 -10.82 -20.26
N VAL A 184 0.94 -11.38 -20.67
CA VAL A 184 -0.38 -11.02 -20.13
C VAL A 184 -0.47 -11.43 -18.66
N SER A 185 -0.02 -12.65 -18.33
CA SER A 185 0.05 -13.12 -16.94
C SER A 185 0.90 -12.19 -16.07
N LEU A 186 2.10 -11.83 -16.52
CA LEU A 186 2.99 -10.90 -15.80
C LEU A 186 2.33 -9.52 -15.61
N GLY A 187 1.69 -8.98 -16.65
CA GLY A 187 0.98 -7.70 -16.56
C GLY A 187 -0.15 -7.70 -15.54
N LEU A 188 -0.95 -8.76 -15.50
CA LEU A 188 -2.02 -8.94 -14.51
C LEU A 188 -1.48 -9.13 -13.09
N SER A 189 -0.41 -9.92 -12.93
CA SER A 189 0.29 -10.11 -11.65
C SER A 189 0.80 -8.78 -11.11
N CYS A 190 1.55 -8.02 -11.91
CA CYS A 190 2.07 -6.71 -11.50
C CYS A 190 0.95 -5.74 -11.13
N SER A 191 -0.14 -5.71 -11.91
CA SER A 191 -1.30 -4.88 -11.62
C SER A 191 -1.97 -5.25 -10.28
N SER A 192 -2.09 -6.55 -9.99
CA SER A 192 -2.59 -7.04 -8.71
C SER A 192 -1.76 -6.51 -7.52
N TRP A 193 -0.43 -6.56 -7.62
CA TRP A 193 0.46 -6.07 -6.55
C TRP A 193 0.27 -4.57 -6.27
N VAL A 194 -0.02 -3.75 -7.28
CA VAL A 194 -0.31 -2.31 -7.10
C VAL A 194 -1.57 -2.10 -6.27
N PHE A 195 -2.67 -2.81 -6.58
CA PHE A 195 -3.91 -2.71 -5.80
C PHE A 195 -3.74 -3.25 -4.37
N SER A 196 -3.01 -4.35 -4.19
CA SER A 196 -2.66 -4.84 -2.85
C SER A 196 -1.83 -3.83 -2.06
N ALA A 197 -0.89 -3.14 -2.70
CA ALA A 197 -0.09 -2.09 -2.05
C ALA A 197 -0.97 -0.93 -1.57
N VAL A 198 -1.94 -0.47 -2.38
CA VAL A 198 -2.93 0.54 -1.97
C VAL A 198 -3.70 0.09 -0.73
N ALA A 199 -4.17 -1.16 -0.72
CA ALA A 199 -4.90 -1.70 0.42
C ALA A 199 -4.04 -1.78 1.69
N VAL A 200 -2.78 -2.21 1.59
CA VAL A 200 -1.84 -2.27 2.71
C VAL A 200 -1.57 -0.88 3.27
N VAL A 201 -1.28 0.11 2.41
CA VAL A 201 -1.04 1.50 2.82
C VAL A 201 -2.27 2.06 3.53
N MET A 202 -3.47 1.89 2.95
CA MET A 202 -4.70 2.39 3.57
C MET A 202 -5.03 1.67 4.88
N GLY A 203 -4.75 0.36 4.97
CA GLY A 203 -4.84 -0.42 6.20
C GLY A 203 -3.91 0.11 7.28
N CYS A 204 -2.66 0.41 6.94
CA CYS A 204 -1.69 1.00 7.85
C CYS A 204 -2.11 2.39 8.34
N VAL A 205 -2.57 3.26 7.44
CA VAL A 205 -3.06 4.60 7.82
C VAL A 205 -4.28 4.50 8.73
N LEU A 206 -5.23 3.61 8.43
CA LEU A 206 -6.38 3.38 9.28
C LEU A 206 -5.94 2.88 10.66
N HIS A 207 -5.09 1.87 10.69
CA HIS A 207 -4.62 1.26 11.94
C HIS A 207 -3.87 2.26 12.82
N TYR A 208 -3.05 3.13 12.22
CA TYR A 208 -2.44 4.25 12.90
C TYR A 208 -3.50 5.16 13.54
N LYS A 209 -4.52 5.56 12.77
CA LYS A 209 -5.60 6.44 13.26
C LYS A 209 -6.39 5.80 14.40
N LEU A 210 -6.61 4.49 14.36
CA LEU A 210 -7.29 3.73 15.40
C LEU A 210 -6.46 3.67 16.68
N TRP A 211 -5.15 3.43 16.60
CA TRP A 211 -4.28 3.49 17.77
C TRP A 211 -4.15 4.90 18.34
N ALA A 212 -4.14 5.92 17.48
CA ALA A 212 -4.07 7.32 17.89
C ALA A 212 -5.30 7.74 18.72
N THR A 213 -6.47 7.12 18.54
CA THR A 213 -7.65 7.47 19.35
C THR A 213 -7.54 7.03 20.80
N LEU A 214 -6.68 6.07 21.14
CA LEU A 214 -6.59 5.49 22.48
C LEU A 214 -5.47 6.08 23.35
N GLN A 215 -4.68 7.04 22.85
CA GLN A 215 -3.44 7.48 23.49
C GLN A 215 -3.60 8.24 24.82
N ASP A 216 -4.81 8.62 25.19
CA ASP A 216 -5.16 9.22 26.49
C ASP A 216 -5.54 8.18 27.56
N GLY A 217 -5.50 6.89 27.22
CA GLY A 217 -5.70 5.78 28.16
C GLY A 217 -4.40 5.06 28.51
N ASN A 218 -4.50 4.04 29.37
CA ASN A 218 -3.39 3.13 29.64
C ASN A 218 -3.24 2.12 28.48
N VAL A 219 -2.58 2.56 27.40
CA VAL A 219 -2.36 1.79 26.18
C VAL A 219 -0.99 1.13 26.15
N ARG A 220 -0.94 -0.10 25.62
CA ARG A 220 0.28 -0.89 25.56
C ARG A 220 1.33 -0.40 24.55
N THR A 221 0.92 0.42 23.57
CA THR A 221 1.78 0.83 22.47
C THR A 221 1.36 2.16 21.85
N THR A 222 2.29 2.77 21.12
CA THR A 222 2.06 4.02 20.38
C THR A 222 1.64 3.71 18.93
N PRO A 223 0.96 4.62 18.23
CA PRO A 223 0.43 4.36 16.89
C PRO A 223 1.53 4.07 15.87
N GLY A 224 2.68 4.77 16.00
CA GLY A 224 3.85 4.53 15.16
C GLY A 224 4.45 3.14 15.37
N LYS A 225 4.58 2.68 16.62
CA LYS A 225 5.08 1.33 16.92
C LYS A 225 4.08 0.25 16.47
N ALA A 226 2.78 0.50 16.66
CA ALA A 226 1.73 -0.42 16.26
C ALA A 226 1.82 -0.77 14.76
N VAL A 227 2.08 0.21 13.89
CA VAL A 227 2.21 -0.01 12.44
C VAL A 227 3.64 -0.40 12.06
N GLY A 228 4.66 0.33 12.51
CA GLY A 228 6.03 0.17 12.05
C GLY A 228 6.61 -1.22 12.31
N PHE A 229 6.31 -1.80 13.46
CA PHE A 229 6.84 -3.12 13.83
C PHE A 229 6.16 -4.29 13.09
N LEU A 230 5.04 -4.05 12.39
CA LEU A 230 4.46 -5.05 11.48
C LEU A 230 5.33 -5.29 10.23
N PHE A 231 6.26 -4.38 9.93
CA PHE A 231 7.18 -4.49 8.79
C PHE A 231 8.53 -5.11 9.14
N ILE A 232 8.78 -5.42 10.42
CA ILE A 232 10.02 -6.07 10.84
C ILE A 232 9.88 -7.57 10.57
N PRO A 233 10.71 -8.17 9.69
CA PRO A 233 10.63 -9.60 9.38
C PRO A 233 10.76 -10.45 10.66
N PHE A 234 10.00 -11.55 10.72
CA PHE A 234 9.89 -12.49 11.85
C PHE A 234 9.27 -11.89 13.12
N PHE A 235 9.66 -10.67 13.52
CA PHE A 235 9.06 -9.97 14.63
C PHE A 235 7.59 -9.64 14.38
N ASN A 236 7.20 -9.41 13.12
CA ASN A 236 5.82 -9.21 12.70
C ASN A 236 4.88 -10.36 13.11
N LEU A 237 5.38 -11.60 13.17
CA LEU A 237 4.58 -12.78 13.56
C LEU A 237 4.11 -12.69 15.01
N TYR A 238 4.95 -12.18 15.90
CA TYR A 238 4.57 -11.86 17.27
C TYR A 238 3.78 -10.56 17.33
N TRP A 239 4.24 -9.54 16.59
CA TRP A 239 3.73 -8.18 16.71
C TRP A 239 2.29 -8.02 16.20
N ILE A 240 1.85 -8.85 15.26
CA ILE A 240 0.46 -8.85 14.79
C ILE A 240 -0.54 -9.04 15.93
N PHE A 241 -0.20 -9.87 16.93
CA PHE A 241 -1.03 -10.07 18.13
C PHE A 241 -1.05 -8.83 19.02
N GLN A 242 0.11 -8.20 19.24
CA GLN A 242 0.18 -6.97 20.05
C GLN A 242 -0.51 -5.78 19.39
N SER A 243 -0.44 -5.73 18.06
CA SER A 243 -0.92 -4.59 17.28
C SER A 243 -2.40 -4.70 16.91
N LEU A 244 -2.86 -5.81 16.34
CA LEU A 244 -4.26 -5.97 15.93
C LEU A 244 -5.13 -6.44 17.09
N TYR A 245 -4.82 -7.59 17.66
CA TYR A 245 -5.59 -8.13 18.80
C TYR A 245 -5.48 -7.23 20.03
N GLY A 246 -4.27 -6.73 20.33
CA GLY A 246 -4.04 -5.80 21.43
C GLY A 246 -4.86 -4.50 21.32
N TRP A 247 -5.09 -4.00 20.10
CA TRP A 247 -5.97 -2.85 19.89
C TRP A 247 -7.41 -3.15 20.31
N ALA A 248 -7.96 -4.30 19.92
CA ALA A 248 -9.33 -4.68 20.25
C ALA A 248 -9.53 -4.83 21.77
N VAL A 249 -8.54 -5.39 22.46
CA VAL A 249 -8.55 -5.52 23.93
C VAL A 249 -8.49 -4.16 24.60
N ASP A 250 -7.53 -3.31 24.20
CA ASP A 250 -7.33 -1.99 24.81
C ASP A 250 -8.50 -1.05 24.52
N PHE A 251 -9.06 -1.09 23.31
CA PHE A 251 -10.28 -0.36 22.95
C PHE A 251 -11.45 -0.79 23.85
N ASN A 252 -11.67 -2.09 24.02
CA ASN A 252 -12.77 -2.62 24.84
C ASN A 252 -12.63 -2.27 26.31
N ARG A 253 -11.40 -2.23 26.84
CA ARG A 253 -11.09 -1.77 28.19
C ARG A 253 -11.38 -0.27 28.31
N TYR A 254 -10.86 0.52 27.38
CA TYR A 254 -11.00 1.97 27.35
C TYR A 254 -12.47 2.43 27.34
N ILE A 255 -13.33 1.83 26.49
CA ILE A 255 -14.74 2.20 26.45
C ILE A 255 -15.51 1.77 27.70
N ALA A 256 -15.08 0.69 28.37
CA ALA A 256 -15.70 0.22 29.61
C ALA A 256 -15.33 1.14 30.79
N GLU A 257 -14.04 1.48 30.93
CA GLU A 257 -13.53 2.38 31.97
C GLU A 257 -14.17 3.77 31.90
N ARG A 258 -14.45 4.26 30.68
CA ARG A 258 -15.02 5.60 30.45
C ARG A 258 -16.53 5.61 30.21
N GLY A 259 -17.21 4.46 30.32
CA GLY A 259 -18.67 4.37 30.09
C GLY A 259 -19.12 4.84 28.70
N ILE A 260 -18.27 4.69 27.67
CA ILE A 260 -18.57 5.17 26.32
C ILE A 260 -19.52 4.20 25.63
N ALA A 261 -20.68 4.70 25.18
CA ALA A 261 -21.67 3.93 24.43
C ALA A 261 -21.20 3.61 23.00
N ALA A 262 -20.25 2.68 22.87
CA ALA A 262 -19.72 2.17 21.62
C ALA A 262 -19.79 0.64 21.56
N LYS A 263 -19.99 0.08 20.36
CA LYS A 263 -19.97 -1.38 20.17
C LYS A 263 -18.57 -1.93 20.43
N ARG A 264 -18.47 -2.97 21.25
CA ARG A 264 -17.19 -3.65 21.53
C ARG A 264 -16.57 -4.21 20.26
N ALA A 265 -15.25 -4.08 20.15
CA ALA A 265 -14.45 -4.73 19.12
C ALA A 265 -14.45 -6.25 19.35
N PRO A 266 -14.63 -7.08 18.32
CA PRO A 266 -14.72 -8.52 18.46
C PRO A 266 -13.33 -9.13 18.64
N ALA A 267 -12.77 -9.05 19.84
CA ALA A 267 -11.39 -9.46 20.12
C ALA A 267 -11.09 -10.93 19.72
N GLY A 268 -12.06 -11.84 19.93
CA GLY A 268 -11.94 -13.24 19.50
C GLY A 268 -11.77 -13.40 17.99
N LEU A 269 -12.54 -12.66 17.18
CA LEU A 269 -12.40 -12.70 15.72
C LEU A 269 -11.03 -12.20 15.26
N VAL A 270 -10.54 -11.12 15.89
CA VAL A 270 -9.22 -10.56 15.57
C VAL A 270 -8.11 -11.54 15.93
N LEU A 271 -8.24 -12.22 17.08
CA LEU A 271 -7.31 -13.27 17.48
C LEU A 271 -7.30 -14.41 16.45
N THR A 272 -8.47 -14.88 16.01
CA THR A 272 -8.57 -15.89 14.95
C THR A 272 -7.85 -15.45 13.68
N VAL A 273 -8.03 -14.20 13.24
CA VAL A 273 -7.30 -13.69 12.06
C VAL A 273 -5.79 -13.65 12.29
N CYS A 274 -5.33 -13.27 13.49
CA CYS A 274 -3.90 -13.27 13.80
C CYS A 274 -3.32 -14.69 13.73
N ILE A 275 -4.01 -15.69 14.29
CA ILE A 275 -3.60 -17.11 14.23
C ILE A 275 -3.54 -17.59 12.77
N LEU A 276 -4.62 -17.36 12.00
CA LEU A 276 -4.69 -17.77 10.59
C LEU A 276 -3.65 -17.07 9.72
N GLY A 277 -3.30 -15.81 10.04
CA GLY A 277 -2.33 -15.02 9.29
C GLY A 277 -0.88 -15.46 9.48
N VAL A 278 -0.55 -16.10 10.60
CA VAL A 278 0.82 -16.54 10.94
C VAL A 278 1.16 -17.90 10.34
N ILE A 279 0.17 -18.77 10.12
CA ILE A 279 0.40 -20.11 9.58
C ILE A 279 0.51 -20.03 8.04
N PRO A 280 1.68 -20.37 7.45
CA PRO A 280 1.86 -20.39 6.01
C PRO A 280 0.83 -21.31 5.33
N TYR A 281 0.39 -20.95 4.13
CA TYR A 281 -0.60 -21.66 3.30
C TYR A 281 -2.04 -21.71 3.87
N VAL A 282 -2.23 -21.80 5.19
CA VAL A 282 -3.55 -21.70 5.82
C VAL A 282 -4.19 -20.34 5.54
N ASN A 283 -3.40 -19.27 5.53
CA ASN A 283 -3.88 -17.93 5.15
C ASN A 283 -4.47 -17.91 3.72
N ILE A 284 -3.92 -18.68 2.78
CA ILE A 284 -4.42 -18.74 1.40
C ILE A 284 -5.82 -19.38 1.36
N VAL A 285 -5.99 -20.51 2.04
CA VAL A 285 -7.26 -21.24 2.07
C VAL A 285 -8.31 -20.49 2.90
N ALA A 286 -7.89 -19.91 4.02
CA ALA A 286 -8.77 -19.19 4.94
C ALA A 286 -9.02 -17.72 4.53
N TRP A 287 -8.51 -17.28 3.39
CA TRP A 287 -8.58 -15.88 2.95
C TRP A 287 -10.01 -15.30 2.93
N PRO A 288 -11.05 -16.00 2.41
CA PRO A 288 -12.41 -15.45 2.43
C PRO A 288 -12.89 -15.18 3.86
N LEU A 289 -12.51 -16.06 4.79
CA LEU A 289 -12.88 -15.96 6.20
C LEU A 289 -12.16 -14.79 6.88
N THR A 290 -10.83 -14.67 6.67
CA THR A 290 -10.03 -13.58 7.26
C THR A 290 -10.45 -12.23 6.69
N PHE A 291 -10.84 -12.17 5.42
CA PHE A 291 -11.41 -10.98 4.78
C PHE A 291 -12.72 -10.55 5.46
N THR A 292 -13.68 -11.47 5.65
CA THR A 292 -14.94 -11.16 6.34
C THR A 292 -14.70 -10.73 7.79
N PHE A 293 -13.82 -11.40 8.52
CA PHE A 293 -13.52 -11.05 9.92
C PHE A 293 -12.86 -9.68 10.05
N MET A 294 -11.92 -9.36 9.15
CA MET A 294 -11.30 -8.03 9.12
C MET A 294 -12.29 -6.95 8.72
N TRP A 295 -13.22 -7.22 7.79
CA TRP A 295 -14.28 -6.29 7.43
C TRP A 295 -15.14 -5.93 8.65
N ILE A 296 -15.57 -6.94 9.41
CA ILE A 296 -16.34 -6.74 10.65
C ILE A 296 -15.51 -5.98 11.68
N HIS A 297 -14.24 -6.35 11.86
CA HIS A 297 -13.33 -5.70 12.79
C HIS A 297 -13.17 -4.21 12.47
N PHE A 298 -12.71 -3.84 11.27
CA PHE A 298 -12.50 -2.44 10.90
C PHE A 298 -13.81 -1.65 10.88
N SER A 299 -14.93 -2.26 10.47
CA SER A 299 -16.25 -1.63 10.56
C SER A 299 -16.60 -1.21 11.98
N ARG A 300 -16.38 -2.09 12.96
CA ARG A 300 -16.65 -1.79 14.37
C ARG A 300 -15.61 -0.84 14.95
N ALA A 301 -14.34 -1.02 14.58
CA ALA A 301 -13.25 -0.21 15.05
C ALA A 301 -13.41 1.26 14.65
N ILE A 302 -13.75 1.52 13.38
CA ILE A 302 -14.01 2.87 12.88
C ILE A 302 -15.20 3.51 13.60
N SER A 303 -16.31 2.78 13.74
CA SER A 303 -17.49 3.30 14.45
C SER A 303 -17.17 3.61 15.92
N GLY A 304 -16.41 2.75 16.59
CA GLY A 304 -15.96 2.97 17.96
C GLY A 304 -15.02 4.17 18.12
N ALA A 305 -14.01 4.26 17.25
CA ALA A 305 -13.08 5.40 17.22
C ALA A 305 -13.80 6.72 16.96
N ASN A 306 -14.80 6.73 16.07
CA ASN A 306 -15.62 7.91 15.79
C ASN A 306 -16.51 8.30 16.99
N ALA A 307 -17.04 7.34 17.75
CA ALA A 307 -17.78 7.62 18.98
C ALA A 307 -16.89 8.31 20.02
N ILE A 308 -15.64 7.86 20.19
CA ILE A 308 -14.66 8.51 21.07
C ILE A 308 -14.37 9.94 20.60
N ARG A 309 -14.12 10.14 19.30
CA ARG A 309 -13.84 11.47 18.72
C ARG A 309 -15.03 12.43 18.91
N ALA A 310 -16.25 11.97 18.66
CA ALA A 310 -17.45 12.77 18.85
C ALA A 310 -17.67 13.17 20.32
N MET A 311 -17.43 12.25 21.26
CA MET A 311 -17.48 12.54 22.69
C MET A 311 -16.47 13.63 23.07
N ARG A 312 -15.21 13.51 22.62
CA ARG A 312 -14.18 14.53 22.87
C ARG A 312 -14.54 15.89 22.26
N ALA A 313 -15.07 15.90 21.04
CA ALA A 313 -15.51 17.13 20.41
C ALA A 313 -16.59 17.85 21.24
N ARG A 314 -17.53 17.11 21.83
CA ARG A 314 -18.55 17.67 22.73
C ARG A 314 -17.94 18.25 24.01
N GLN A 315 -16.97 17.56 24.61
CA GLN A 315 -16.28 18.05 25.81
C GLN A 315 -15.55 19.37 25.56
N VAL A 316 -14.84 19.48 24.44
CA VAL A 316 -14.13 20.71 24.05
C VAL A 316 -15.13 21.85 23.82
N MET A 317 -16.24 21.61 23.12
CA MET A 317 -17.28 22.64 22.92
C MET A 317 -17.92 23.09 24.23
N ALA A 318 -18.13 22.19 25.19
CA ALA A 318 -18.68 22.53 26.50
C ALA A 318 -17.72 23.39 27.33
N GLN A 319 -16.41 23.15 27.23
CA GLN A 319 -15.38 23.94 27.91
C GLN A 319 -15.20 25.34 27.33
N VAL A 320 -15.49 25.53 26.05
CA VAL A 320 -15.37 26.85 25.38
C VAL A 320 -16.59 27.74 25.68
N ASN A 321 -17.75 27.14 25.95
CA ASN A 321 -19.01 27.86 26.15
C ASN A 321 -19.37 28.13 27.63
N GLY A 322 -18.61 27.60 28.58
CA GLY A 322 -18.81 27.77 30.02
C GLY A 322 -17.74 28.61 30.65
#